data_AF-A0A7C8Q769-F1
#
_entry.id   AF-A0A7C8Q769-F1
#
_cell.length_a   1.000
_cell.length_b   1.000
_cell.length_c   1.000
_cell.angle_alpha   90.00
_cell.angle_beta   90.00
_cell.angle_gamma   90.00
#
_symmetry.space_group_name_H-M   'P 1'
#
loop_
_entity.id
_entity.type
_entity.pdbx_description
1 polymer ?
#
loop_
_entity_poly.entity_id
_entity_poly.type
_entity_poly.pdbx_seq_one_letter_code
_entity_poly.pdbx_strand_id
1 'polypeptide(L)'
;MHHRYFGERYEELVSENVKEVVVYGASKSGLDAVMQLAELGKKVKWIIRKEGRGPPWLVDLKGSRSDLILMRIVNMIAPAAYQDDGFYGLHYVFKQTYLGKAFQKYAFEKFGQLVQKEYRLDDSQVDEILIPMIPKHSIIWNCNVSGTDNYNASLYDRIRSDQRNDNLIGR
;
A
#
# COMPACT_ATOMS: atom_id res chain seq x y z
N MET A 1 10.82 8.72 -17.74
CA MET A 1 11.85 8.86 -16.68
C MET A 1 11.64 7.77 -15.63
N HIS A 2 12.70 7.14 -15.12
CA HIS A 2 12.58 6.15 -14.03
C HIS A 2 12.60 6.86 -12.66
N HIS A 3 11.90 6.33 -11.65
CA HIS A 3 11.85 6.89 -10.28
C HIS A 3 13.23 7.17 -9.68
N ARG A 4 14.26 6.40 -10.06
CA ARG A 4 15.65 6.64 -9.62
C ARG A 4 16.14 8.07 -9.91
N TYR A 5 15.69 8.68 -10.99
CA TYR A 5 16.13 10.02 -11.43
C TYR A 5 15.26 11.15 -10.88
N PHE A 6 14.35 10.85 -9.96
CA PHE A 6 13.39 11.82 -9.43
C PHE A 6 14.06 12.99 -8.71
N GLY A 7 15.13 12.71 -7.94
CA GLY A 7 15.93 13.75 -7.30
C GLY A 7 16.81 14.52 -8.28
N GLU A 8 17.51 13.82 -9.18
CA GLU A 8 18.43 14.44 -10.16
C GLU A 8 17.71 15.36 -11.15
N ARG A 9 16.43 15.09 -11.45
CA ARG A 9 15.61 15.85 -12.39
C ARG A 9 14.48 16.61 -11.70
N TYR A 10 14.64 16.92 -10.42
CA TYR A 10 13.64 17.63 -9.63
C TYR A 10 13.25 18.98 -10.26
N GLU A 11 14.22 19.74 -10.77
CA GLU A 11 13.96 21.03 -11.42
C GLU A 11 13.06 20.91 -12.67
N GLU A 12 13.24 19.83 -13.45
CA GLU A 12 12.39 19.51 -14.60
C GLU A 12 10.95 19.19 -14.16
N LEU A 13 10.78 18.51 -13.03
CA LEU A 13 9.47 18.15 -12.47
C LEU A 13 8.73 19.35 -11.89
N VAL A 14 9.44 20.30 -11.26
CA VAL A 14 8.83 21.51 -10.69
C VAL A 14 8.45 22.50 -11.80
N SER A 15 9.16 22.49 -12.92
CA SER A 15 8.92 23.36 -14.08
C SER A 15 7.43 23.52 -14.42
N GLU A 16 7.00 24.76 -14.66
CA GLU A 16 5.62 25.09 -15.05
C GLU A 16 5.21 24.48 -16.40
N ASN A 17 6.19 24.12 -17.23
CA ASN A 17 5.98 23.46 -18.52
C ASN A 17 5.42 22.04 -18.35
N VAL A 18 5.69 21.39 -17.22
CA VAL A 18 5.15 20.07 -16.90
C VAL A 18 3.85 20.27 -16.13
N LYS A 19 2.71 20.04 -16.81
CA LYS A 19 1.36 20.16 -16.23
C LYS A 19 0.73 18.82 -15.86
N GLU A 20 1.02 17.80 -16.66
CA GLU A 20 0.46 16.46 -16.52
C GLU A 20 1.57 15.42 -16.53
N VAL A 21 1.51 14.48 -15.59
CA VAL A 21 2.49 13.41 -15.45
C VAL A 21 1.77 12.06 -15.37
N VAL A 22 2.27 11.09 -16.13
CA VAL A 22 1.78 9.71 -16.07
C VAL A 22 2.77 8.88 -15.27
N VAL A 23 2.31 8.28 -14.18
CA VAL A 23 3.10 7.37 -13.35
C VAL A 23 2.66 5.94 -13.63
N TYR A 24 3.61 5.10 -14.01
CA TYR A 24 3.36 3.68 -14.26
C TYR A 24 3.81 2.84 -13.09
N GLY A 25 2.93 1.94 -12.66
CA GLY A 25 3.22 0.93 -11.64
C GLY A 25 2.81 1.36 -10.23
N ALA A 26 2.44 0.35 -9.44
CA ALA A 26 1.91 0.53 -8.08
C ALA A 26 2.86 -0.02 -7.02
N SER A 27 4.18 0.11 -7.24
CA SER A 27 5.17 -0.12 -6.18
C SER A 27 5.13 1.03 -5.17
N LYS A 28 5.78 0.84 -4.02
CA LYS A 28 6.00 1.92 -3.04
C LYS A 28 6.61 3.16 -3.68
N SER A 29 7.63 2.99 -4.52
CA SER A 29 8.24 4.10 -5.26
C SER A 29 7.28 4.79 -6.26
N GLY A 30 6.36 4.04 -6.87
CA GLY A 30 5.34 4.61 -7.75
C GLY A 30 4.36 5.48 -6.98
N LEU A 31 3.90 4.99 -5.82
CA LEU A 31 3.08 5.76 -4.90
C LEU A 31 3.80 7.03 -4.41
N ASP A 32 5.05 6.92 -3.99
CA ASP A 32 5.83 8.06 -3.50
C ASP A 32 6.00 9.13 -4.59
N ALA A 33 6.20 8.74 -5.85
CA ALA A 33 6.20 9.68 -6.97
C ALA A 33 4.84 10.35 -7.19
N VAL A 34 3.73 9.60 -7.13
CA VAL A 34 2.38 10.16 -7.27
C VAL A 34 2.11 11.21 -6.20
N MET A 35 2.41 10.90 -4.94
CA MET A 35 2.16 11.80 -3.83
C MET A 35 3.01 13.08 -3.92
N GLN A 36 4.30 12.97 -4.25
CA GLN A 36 5.18 14.12 -4.45
C GLN A 36 4.73 15.00 -5.63
N LEU A 37 4.41 14.41 -6.78
CA LEU A 37 3.96 15.17 -7.95
C LEU A 37 2.63 15.88 -7.69
N ALA A 38 1.72 15.22 -6.97
CA ALA A 38 0.48 15.84 -6.57
C ALA A 38 0.72 16.98 -5.56
N GLU A 39 1.70 16.86 -4.63
CA GLU A 39 2.07 17.96 -3.71
C GLU A 39 2.64 19.17 -4.45
N LEU A 40 3.32 18.94 -5.57
CA LEU A 40 3.75 19.99 -6.51
C LEU A 40 2.60 20.58 -7.35
N GLY A 41 1.35 20.17 -7.11
CA GLY A 41 0.16 20.65 -7.82
C GLY A 41 0.05 20.16 -9.26
N LYS A 42 0.80 19.11 -9.64
CA LYS A 42 0.74 18.54 -11.00
C LYS A 42 -0.45 17.61 -11.13
N LYS A 43 -1.03 17.53 -12.33
CA LYS A 43 -2.08 16.54 -12.64
C LYS A 43 -1.44 15.17 -12.84
N VAL A 44 -1.71 14.21 -11.96
CA VAL A 44 -1.09 12.88 -12.01
C VAL A 44 -2.07 11.83 -12.50
N LYS A 45 -1.73 11.15 -13.60
CA LYS A 45 -2.41 9.94 -14.04
C LYS A 45 -1.64 8.72 -13.55
N TRP A 46 -2.22 7.99 -12.61
CA TRP A 46 -1.59 6.79 -12.06
C TRP A 46 -2.13 5.53 -12.74
N ILE A 47 -1.28 4.86 -13.51
CA ILE A 47 -1.65 3.66 -14.27
C ILE A 47 -1.15 2.41 -13.54
N ILE A 48 -2.11 1.61 -13.10
CA ILE A 48 -1.89 0.32 -12.45
C ILE A 48 -2.34 -0.79 -13.40
N ARG A 49 -1.46 -1.74 -13.67
CA ARG A 49 -1.79 -2.90 -14.51
C ARG A 49 -2.91 -3.74 -13.89
N LYS A 50 -3.88 -4.14 -14.71
CA LYS A 50 -4.97 -5.03 -14.29
C LYS A 50 -4.45 -6.40 -13.86
N GLU A 51 -3.45 -6.92 -14.56
CA GLU A 51 -2.81 -8.21 -14.29
C GLU A 51 -1.46 -8.00 -13.59
N GLY A 52 -1.47 -8.17 -12.27
CA GLY A 52 -0.32 -7.97 -11.41
C GLY A 52 -0.70 -8.07 -9.94
N ARG A 53 0.25 -7.71 -9.06
CA ARG A 53 0.03 -7.73 -7.60
C ARG A 53 -0.95 -6.66 -7.11
N GLY A 54 -1.33 -5.73 -7.96
CA GLY A 54 -2.26 -4.64 -7.63
C GLY A 54 -1.59 -3.48 -6.88
N PRO A 55 -2.41 -2.58 -6.32
CA PRO A 55 -1.97 -1.43 -5.52
C PRO A 55 -1.29 -1.86 -4.21
N PRO A 56 -0.44 -0.99 -3.62
CA PRO A 56 0.21 -1.32 -2.38
C PRO A 56 -0.78 -1.39 -1.22
N TRP A 57 -0.50 -2.26 -0.24
CA TRP A 57 -1.14 -2.17 1.06
C TRP A 57 -0.56 -0.97 1.81
N LEU A 58 -1.38 0.03 2.12
CA LEU A 58 -0.98 1.14 2.96
C LEU A 58 -1.36 0.87 4.39
N VAL A 59 -0.42 1.08 5.31
CA VAL A 59 -0.66 0.99 6.74
C VAL A 59 -0.20 2.29 7.38
N ASP A 60 -1.07 2.89 8.20
CA ASP A 60 -0.71 4.08 8.96
C ASP A 60 0.23 3.65 10.11
N LEU A 61 1.44 4.21 10.14
CA LEU A 61 2.39 3.96 11.22
C LEU A 61 2.40 5.07 12.30
N LYS A 62 1.59 6.13 12.16
CA LYS A 62 1.50 7.23 13.12
C LYS A 62 0.74 6.86 14.39
N GLY A 63 -0.01 5.75 14.39
CA GLY A 63 -0.69 5.20 15.56
C GLY A 63 0.09 4.11 16.29
N SER A 64 -0.31 3.77 17.53
CA SER A 64 0.28 2.71 18.38
C SER A 64 0.19 1.28 17.78
N ARG A 65 -0.43 1.13 16.61
CA ARG A 65 -0.62 -0.13 15.89
C ARG A 65 0.56 -0.46 14.96
N SER A 66 1.42 0.53 14.69
CA SER A 66 2.62 0.40 13.88
C SER A 66 3.65 -0.55 14.49
N ASP A 67 3.80 -0.47 15.81
CA ASP A 67 4.69 -1.32 16.60
C ASP A 67 4.33 -2.81 16.46
N LEU A 68 3.05 -3.13 16.25
CA LEU A 68 2.56 -4.51 16.13
C LEU A 68 3.16 -5.23 14.92
N ILE A 69 3.35 -4.54 13.79
CA ILE A 69 3.86 -5.15 12.54
C ILE A 69 5.34 -5.53 12.70
N LEU A 70 6.08 -4.80 13.52
CA LEU A 70 7.51 -5.01 13.78
C LEU A 70 7.77 -5.98 14.94
N MET A 71 6.74 -6.49 15.61
CA MET A 71 6.93 -7.43 16.71
C MET A 71 7.46 -8.76 16.21
N ARG A 72 8.41 -9.34 16.96
CA ARG A 72 8.94 -10.70 16.72
C ARG A 72 7.84 -11.77 16.62
N ILE A 73 6.73 -11.57 17.33
CA ILE A 73 5.57 -12.48 17.29
C ILE A 73 4.94 -12.50 15.90
N VAL A 74 4.83 -11.35 15.22
CA VAL A 74 4.28 -11.29 13.85
C VAL A 74 5.21 -11.98 12.86
N ASN A 75 6.54 -11.81 12.99
CA ASN A 75 7.50 -12.55 12.16
C ASN A 75 7.43 -14.07 12.38
N MET A 76 7.17 -14.52 13.61
CA MET A 76 7.00 -15.93 13.94
C MET A 76 5.75 -16.54 13.29
N ILE A 77 4.68 -15.75 13.20
CA ILE A 77 3.40 -16.12 12.57
C ILE A 77 3.45 -15.90 11.05
N ALA A 78 4.27 -14.99 10.52
CA ALA A 78 4.38 -14.75 9.09
C ALA A 78 5.02 -15.95 8.36
N PRO A 79 4.63 -16.21 7.10
CA PRO A 79 5.29 -17.23 6.29
C PRO A 79 6.68 -16.74 5.85
N ALA A 80 7.68 -16.99 6.69
CA ALA A 80 9.09 -16.79 6.33
C ALA A 80 9.73 -18.12 5.90
N ALA A 81 10.48 -18.08 4.79
CA ALA A 81 11.21 -19.23 4.26
C ALA A 81 12.37 -19.67 5.17
N TYR A 82 12.99 -18.71 5.88
CA TYR A 82 14.08 -18.95 6.82
C TYR A 82 13.57 -19.04 8.25
N GLN A 83 14.23 -19.86 9.08
CA GLN A 83 13.86 -20.15 10.47
C GLN A 83 15.10 -20.00 11.37
N ASP A 84 15.64 -18.78 11.50
CA ASP A 84 16.87 -18.55 12.28
C ASP A 84 16.64 -17.81 13.61
N ASP A 85 15.37 -17.67 14.02
CA ASP A 85 15.01 -16.78 15.13
C ASP A 85 15.02 -17.49 16.50
N GLY A 86 15.44 -18.76 16.58
CA GLY A 86 15.54 -19.54 17.82
C GLY A 86 14.21 -20.15 18.34
N PHE A 87 13.09 -19.96 17.64
CA PHE A 87 11.74 -20.41 18.05
C PHE A 87 11.20 -21.58 17.19
N TYR A 88 12.00 -22.63 17.00
CA TYR A 88 11.68 -23.75 16.10
C TYR A 88 10.29 -24.38 16.36
N GLY A 89 9.93 -24.62 17.62
CA GLY A 89 8.64 -25.25 17.97
C GLY A 89 7.42 -24.44 17.54
N LEU A 90 7.44 -23.11 17.74
CA LEU A 90 6.36 -22.23 17.32
C LEU A 90 6.31 -22.09 15.80
N HIS A 91 7.47 -22.04 15.12
CA HIS A 91 7.51 -22.10 13.67
C HIS A 91 6.92 -23.41 13.13
N TYR A 92 7.20 -24.55 13.76
CA TYR A 92 6.60 -25.82 13.37
C TYR A 92 5.08 -25.77 13.52
N VAL A 93 4.55 -25.30 14.64
CA VAL A 93 3.11 -25.17 14.86
C VAL A 93 2.48 -24.28 13.79
N PHE A 94 2.96 -23.06 13.60
CA PHE A 94 2.31 -22.11 12.69
C PHE A 94 2.57 -22.42 11.21
N LYS A 95 3.74 -22.94 10.83
CA LYS A 95 4.12 -23.18 9.42
C LYS A 95 3.86 -24.59 8.91
N GLN A 96 3.82 -25.62 9.77
CA GLN A 96 3.65 -27.02 9.34
C GLN A 96 2.25 -27.57 9.65
N THR A 97 1.63 -27.18 10.76
CA THR A 97 0.30 -27.72 11.11
C THR A 97 -0.83 -27.06 10.33
N TYR A 98 -1.90 -27.81 10.05
CA TYR A 98 -3.08 -27.30 9.37
C TYR A 98 -3.78 -26.18 10.18
N LEU A 99 -3.91 -26.37 11.50
CA LEU A 99 -4.50 -25.38 12.40
C LEU A 99 -3.67 -24.09 12.45
N GLY A 100 -2.34 -24.21 12.50
CA GLY A 100 -1.44 -23.07 12.46
C GLY A 100 -1.60 -22.25 11.18
N LYS A 101 -1.63 -22.91 10.01
CA LYS A 101 -1.86 -22.25 8.71
C LYS A 101 -3.24 -21.59 8.63
N ALA A 102 -4.28 -22.25 9.17
CA ALA A 102 -5.62 -21.69 9.22
C ALA A 102 -5.67 -20.43 10.11
N PHE A 103 -5.02 -20.47 11.28
CA PHE A 103 -4.90 -19.31 12.17
C PHE A 103 -4.12 -18.16 11.53
N GLN A 104 -2.98 -18.44 10.89
CA GLN A 104 -2.21 -17.44 10.14
C GLN A 104 -3.09 -16.74 9.10
N LYS A 105 -3.75 -17.53 8.24
CA LYS A 105 -4.66 -17.01 7.22
C LYS A 105 -5.72 -16.09 7.84
N TYR A 106 -6.39 -16.56 8.90
CA TYR A 106 -7.41 -15.79 9.61
C TYR A 106 -6.85 -14.48 10.20
N ALA A 107 -5.72 -14.53 10.91
CA ALA A 107 -5.14 -13.38 11.58
C ALA A 107 -4.76 -12.27 10.59
N PHE A 108 -4.14 -12.62 9.46
CA PHE A 108 -3.76 -11.64 8.44
C PHE A 108 -4.93 -11.18 7.56
N GLU A 109 -5.94 -12.00 7.34
CA GLU A 109 -7.21 -11.55 6.73
C GLU A 109 -7.90 -10.53 7.62
N LYS A 110 -7.94 -10.78 8.94
CA LYS A 110 -8.46 -9.81 9.92
C LYS A 110 -7.64 -8.54 9.97
N PHE A 111 -6.31 -8.64 9.91
CA PHE A 111 -5.45 -7.46 9.80
C PHE A 111 -5.76 -6.66 8.54
N GLY A 112 -5.90 -7.31 7.39
CA GLY A 112 -6.29 -6.66 6.14
C GLY A 112 -7.66 -5.96 6.23
N GLN A 113 -8.66 -6.59 6.86
CA GLN A 113 -9.96 -5.99 7.11
C GLN A 113 -9.87 -4.75 8.01
N LEU A 114 -9.04 -4.79 9.06
CA LEU A 114 -8.83 -3.64 9.94
C LEU A 114 -8.21 -2.46 9.19
N VAL A 115 -7.19 -2.72 8.36
CA VAL A 115 -6.55 -1.70 7.52
C VAL A 115 -7.54 -1.13 6.51
N GLN A 116 -8.34 -1.97 5.82
CA GLN A 116 -9.37 -1.48 4.90
C GLN A 116 -10.43 -0.64 5.60
N LYS A 117 -10.85 -1.03 6.81
CA LYS A 117 -11.81 -0.27 7.61
C LYS A 117 -11.26 1.09 8.04
N GLU A 118 -9.98 1.16 8.41
CA GLU A 118 -9.30 2.40 8.78
C GLU A 118 -9.36 3.45 7.66
N TYR A 119 -9.10 3.03 6.43
CA TYR A 119 -9.19 3.90 5.26
C TYR A 119 -10.60 4.01 4.66
N ARG A 120 -11.62 3.43 5.29
CA ARG A 120 -13.02 3.40 4.80
C ARG A 120 -13.15 2.79 3.40
N LEU A 121 -12.39 1.72 3.15
CA LEU A 121 -12.41 0.93 1.91
C LEU A 121 -13.38 -0.26 1.97
N ASP A 122 -13.96 -0.52 3.15
CA ASP A 122 -14.93 -1.60 3.41
C ASP A 122 -16.37 -1.04 3.56
N ASP A 123 -16.58 0.24 3.24
CA ASP A 123 -17.89 0.87 3.36
C ASP A 123 -18.80 0.50 2.16
N SER A 124 -20.10 0.46 2.38
CA SER A 124 -21.07 0.18 1.29
C SER A 124 -21.10 1.28 0.20
N GLN A 125 -20.51 2.44 0.50
CA GLN A 125 -20.38 3.59 -0.39
C GLN A 125 -18.90 3.91 -0.69
N VAL A 126 -18.09 2.89 -1.00
CA VAL A 126 -16.75 3.14 -1.51
C VAL A 126 -16.85 3.85 -2.87
N ASP A 127 -16.16 4.99 -2.99
CA ASP A 127 -16.08 5.73 -4.24
C ASP A 127 -15.60 4.81 -5.37
N GLU A 128 -16.29 4.82 -6.52
CA GLU A 128 -16.00 3.89 -7.63
C GLU A 128 -14.53 3.94 -8.10
N ILE A 129 -13.88 5.11 -7.96
CA ILE A 129 -12.46 5.33 -8.27
C ILE A 129 -11.49 4.62 -7.33
N LEU A 130 -11.93 4.28 -6.11
CA LEU A 130 -11.13 3.57 -5.11
C LEU A 130 -11.26 2.05 -5.25
N ILE A 131 -12.27 1.54 -5.94
CA ILE A 131 -12.46 0.10 -6.17
C ILE A 131 -11.21 -0.56 -6.79
N PRO A 132 -10.56 0.03 -7.82
CA PRO A 132 -9.31 -0.52 -8.36
C PRO A 132 -8.13 -0.45 -7.39
N MET A 133 -8.21 0.40 -6.36
CA MET A 133 -7.17 0.59 -5.34
C MET A 133 -7.29 -0.37 -4.15
N ILE A 134 -8.36 -1.16 -4.07
CA ILE A 134 -8.48 -2.19 -3.03
C ILE A 134 -7.53 -3.35 -3.37
N PRO A 135 -6.58 -3.69 -2.49
CA PRO A 135 -5.70 -4.83 -2.72
C PRO A 135 -6.50 -6.14 -2.75
N LYS A 136 -6.42 -6.85 -3.89
CA LYS A 136 -7.18 -8.09 -4.11
C LYS A 136 -6.61 -9.30 -3.37
N HIS A 137 -5.32 -9.27 -3.03
CA HIS A 137 -4.66 -10.33 -2.28
C HIS A 137 -4.40 -9.90 -0.84
N SER A 138 -4.45 -10.88 0.06
CA SER A 138 -4.09 -10.69 1.47
C SER A 138 -2.72 -10.04 1.60
N ILE A 139 -2.57 -9.22 2.63
CA ILE A 139 -1.34 -8.50 2.94
C ILE A 139 -0.10 -9.41 3.03
N ILE A 140 -0.27 -10.69 3.41
CA ILE A 140 0.81 -11.67 3.42
C ILE A 140 1.42 -11.85 2.03
N TRP A 141 0.57 -12.04 1.03
CA TRP A 141 1.00 -12.42 -0.32
C TRP A 141 1.41 -11.18 -1.14
N ASN A 142 1.05 -9.99 -0.66
CA ASN A 142 1.39 -8.70 -1.22
C ASN A 142 2.31 -7.84 -0.32
N CYS A 143 2.96 -8.43 0.69
CA CYS A 143 3.82 -7.68 1.63
C CYS A 143 4.99 -6.97 0.94
N ASN A 144 5.47 -7.50 -0.19
CA ASN A 144 6.51 -6.87 -1.01
C ASN A 144 6.09 -5.53 -1.61
N VAL A 145 4.79 -5.23 -1.56
CA VAL A 145 4.15 -4.03 -2.07
C VAL A 145 3.37 -3.40 -0.92
N SER A 146 3.92 -3.36 0.30
CA SER A 146 3.36 -2.57 1.39
C SER A 146 4.09 -1.24 1.53
N GLY A 147 3.34 -0.20 1.87
CA GLY A 147 3.81 1.15 2.10
C GLY A 147 3.34 1.66 3.45
N THR A 148 4.08 2.64 3.98
CA THR A 148 3.65 3.40 5.13
C THR A 148 2.95 4.65 4.61
N ASP A 149 1.73 4.90 5.07
CA ASP A 149 1.11 6.20 4.86
C ASP A 149 1.67 7.19 5.90
N ASN A 150 2.75 7.88 5.54
CA ASN A 150 3.33 8.93 6.39
C ASN A 150 3.02 10.34 5.87
N TYR A 151 2.14 10.46 4.88
CA TYR A 151 1.88 11.73 4.20
C TYR A 151 1.09 12.69 5.08
N ASN A 152 1.11 13.99 4.75
CA ASN A 152 0.34 15.02 5.48
C ASN A 152 -1.17 14.80 5.31
N ALA A 153 -1.58 14.31 4.14
CA ALA A 153 -2.93 13.81 3.87
C ALA A 153 -2.82 12.38 3.38
N SER A 154 -3.70 11.49 3.86
CA SER A 154 -3.72 10.10 3.40
C SER A 154 -3.95 10.05 1.89
N LEU A 155 -3.36 9.06 1.22
CA LEU A 155 -3.56 8.88 -0.23
C LEU A 155 -5.06 8.83 -0.58
N TYR A 156 -5.83 8.07 0.20
CA TYR A 156 -7.24 7.85 -0.05
C TYR A 156 -8.07 9.11 0.13
N ASP A 157 -7.78 9.91 1.15
CA ASP A 157 -8.47 11.19 1.37
C ASP A 157 -8.14 12.20 0.28
N ARG A 158 -6.92 12.12 -0.27
CA ARG A 158 -6.50 12.98 -1.38
C ARG A 158 -7.21 12.64 -2.68
N ILE A 159 -7.34 11.35 -2.99
CA ILE A 159 -8.11 10.90 -4.17
C ILE A 159 -9.57 11.34 -4.03
N ARG A 160 -10.15 11.23 -2.83
CA ARG A 160 -11.50 11.74 -2.53
C ARG A 160 -11.61 13.27 -2.68
N SER A 161 -10.60 14.02 -2.24
CA SER A 161 -10.61 15.48 -2.40
C SER A 161 -10.45 15.91 -3.86
N ASP A 162 -9.60 15.20 -4.63
CA ASP A 162 -9.39 15.48 -6.04
C ASP A 162 -10.60 15.13 -6.91
N GLN A 163 -11.40 14.14 -6.50
CA GLN A 163 -12.72 13.85 -7.09
C GLN A 163 -13.69 15.02 -6.91
N ARG A 164 -13.69 15.66 -5.73
CA ARG A 164 -14.52 16.87 -5.49
C ARG A 164 -14.06 18.09 -6.30
N ASN A 165 -12.83 18.04 -6.82
CA ASN A 165 -12.18 19.11 -7.59
C ASN A 165 -11.99 18.76 -9.08
N ASP A 166 -12.63 17.71 -9.62
CA ASP A 166 -12.59 17.28 -11.03
C ASP A 166 -11.19 16.97 -11.64
N ASN A 167 -10.16 16.77 -10.82
CA ASN A 167 -8.78 16.67 -11.30
C ASN A 167 -8.27 15.26 -11.62
N LEU A 168 -9.01 14.20 -11.28
CA LEU A 168 -8.65 12.81 -11.58
C LEU A 168 -9.65 12.16 -12.55
N ILE A 169 -9.34 12.23 -13.85
CA ILE A 169 -10.02 11.42 -14.87
C ILE A 169 -9.24 10.12 -15.01
N GLY A 170 -9.74 9.06 -14.36
CA GLY A 170 -9.30 7.69 -14.58
C GLY A 170 -10.07 7.04 -15.73
N ARG A 171 -9.34 6.59 -16.76
CA ARG A 171 -9.71 5.50 -17.66
C ARG A 171 -8.52 4.57 -17.77
#